data_AF-C1LIP4-F1
#
_entry.id   AF-C1LIP4-F1
#
_cell.length_a   1.000
_cell.length_b   1.000
_cell.length_c   1.000
_cell.angle_alpha   90.00
_cell.angle_beta   90.00
_cell.angle_gamma   90.00
#
_symmetry.space_group_name_H-M   'P 1'
#
loop_
_entity.id
_entity.type
_entity.pdbx_description
1 polymer ?
#
loop_
_entity_poly.entity_id
_entity_poly.type
_entity_poly.pdbx_seq_one_letter_code
_entity_poly.pdbx_strand_id
1 'polypeptide(L)'
;MQVQVTCPVNIALLKYWGKVDELNIFPLTSSISLTLNQSHVGSRTTVFTKNGLKQSQFKLNGRVTQFPPRLLDVLIIAQLRSRLHGKHIASPFICVETENNFPTAAGLASSASGTAAFAFALGKMYSLDGDYTSFSRRGSGSSCRSLSGGFVLWSSNRGDYLHPSFVQQLFPSSHWPELKVLICVVNEHSKHIGSTDAMLNCVNTSDLFRSGRVLSAKIHEKQAISALRERDFSALAEVTMRESNQLHAVCLDTWPPCVFLNHLSYSIMDFVHRINKYFKKSVVAYTFDAGPNAFLLTESHNIENILKYLVECFGRTVGVGDSMNTTDKFTVQCRDSNKYLKVIGIRYSLSDTPLDQNLLGELPCIPGGIQYLISTEVGDGPQLISLVEDN
;
A
#
# COMPACT_ATOMS: atom_id res chain seq x y z
N MET A 1 -17.87 7.34 24.63
CA MET A 1 -17.97 7.73 23.22
C MET A 1 -17.24 6.67 22.42
N GLN A 2 -17.75 6.28 21.27
CA GLN A 2 -17.13 5.26 20.40
C GLN A 2 -17.23 5.68 18.94
N VAL A 3 -16.15 5.51 18.19
CA VAL A 3 -16.08 5.76 16.75
C VAL A 3 -15.47 4.54 16.06
N GLN A 4 -16.14 4.03 15.05
CA GLN A 4 -15.64 2.93 14.22
C GLN A 4 -15.51 3.39 12.77
N VAL A 5 -14.37 3.11 12.16
CA VAL A 5 -14.04 3.52 10.79
C VAL A 5 -13.34 2.39 10.03
N THR A 6 -13.40 2.47 8.70
CA THR A 6 -12.49 1.74 7.81
C THR A 6 -11.59 2.70 7.06
N CYS A 7 -10.39 2.24 6.73
CA CYS A 7 -9.43 3.01 5.96
C CYS A 7 -8.72 2.13 4.92
N PRO A 8 -8.53 2.64 3.69
CA PRO A 8 -7.85 1.89 2.64
C PRO A 8 -6.34 1.82 2.85
N VAL A 9 -5.73 0.76 2.30
CA VAL A 9 -4.30 0.73 1.97
C VAL A 9 -4.06 1.55 0.70
N ASN A 10 -2.90 2.21 0.60
CA ASN A 10 -2.43 2.81 -0.65
C ASN A 10 -1.10 2.17 -1.09
N ILE A 11 -0.86 2.12 -2.40
CA ILE A 11 0.38 1.65 -3.01
C ILE A 11 1.05 2.83 -3.72
N ALA A 12 2.33 3.07 -3.43
CA ALA A 12 3.07 4.15 -4.07
C ALA A 12 3.48 3.78 -5.51
N LEU A 13 3.06 4.61 -6.48
CA LEU A 13 3.51 4.59 -7.87
C LEU A 13 4.80 5.42 -8.03
N LEU A 14 4.85 6.57 -7.35
CA LEU A 14 6.04 7.38 -7.12
C LEU A 14 6.45 7.24 -5.64
N LYS A 15 7.67 6.78 -5.38
CA LYS A 15 8.06 6.24 -4.06
C LYS A 15 8.45 7.32 -3.05
N TYR A 16 7.82 7.27 -1.87
CA TYR A 16 8.29 8.00 -0.69
C TYR A 16 9.47 7.26 -0.04
N TRP A 17 10.66 7.88 -0.08
CA TRP A 17 11.85 7.38 0.59
C TRP A 17 12.75 8.54 1.03
N GLY A 18 13.13 8.54 2.31
CA GLY A 18 13.88 9.63 2.96
C GLY A 18 13.01 10.78 3.52
N LYS A 19 13.46 11.35 4.65
CA LYS A 19 12.80 12.44 5.39
C LYS A 19 13.72 13.65 5.48
N VAL A 20 13.16 14.86 5.37
CA VAL A 20 13.85 16.12 5.70
C VAL A 20 13.76 16.41 7.19
N ASP A 21 12.62 16.05 7.79
CA ASP A 21 12.31 16.26 9.20
C ASP A 21 11.73 14.97 9.76
N GLU A 22 12.44 14.34 10.69
CA GLU A 22 12.02 13.08 11.31
C GLU A 22 10.92 13.24 12.36
N LEU A 23 10.83 14.42 12.99
CA LEU A 23 9.83 14.71 14.01
C LEU A 23 8.47 14.91 13.36
N ASN A 24 8.41 15.77 12.34
CA ASN A 24 7.18 16.09 11.60
C ASN A 24 6.91 15.14 10.40
N ILE A 25 7.87 14.28 10.08
CA ILE A 25 7.83 13.31 8.99
C ILE A 25 7.58 14.01 7.65
N PHE A 26 8.36 15.05 7.35
CA PHE A 26 8.31 15.71 6.03
C PHE A 26 9.20 14.97 5.03
N PRO A 27 8.74 14.75 3.79
CA PRO A 27 9.44 13.90 2.84
C PRO A 27 10.49 14.67 2.05
N LEU A 28 11.58 14.00 1.66
CA LEU A 28 12.61 14.58 0.78
C LEU A 28 12.14 14.79 -0.66
N THR A 29 11.20 13.98 -1.11
CA THR A 29 10.62 13.99 -2.44
C THR A 29 9.12 13.77 -2.36
N SER A 30 8.38 14.30 -3.35
CA SER A 30 6.95 14.01 -3.47
C SER A 30 6.72 12.52 -3.72
N SER A 31 5.50 12.06 -3.45
CA SER A 31 5.08 10.68 -3.72
C SER A 31 3.64 10.65 -4.21
N ILE A 32 3.34 9.71 -5.10
CA ILE A 32 2.00 9.52 -5.68
C ILE A 32 1.61 8.08 -5.40
N SER A 33 0.40 7.87 -4.89
CA SER A 33 -0.13 6.54 -4.63
C SER A 33 -1.51 6.34 -5.24
N LEU A 34 -1.82 5.08 -5.48
CA LEU A 34 -3.17 4.59 -5.76
C LEU A 34 -3.76 4.04 -4.45
N THR A 35 -4.94 4.52 -4.08
CA THR A 35 -5.72 4.01 -2.95
C THR A 35 -6.48 2.75 -3.37
N LEU A 36 -6.41 1.68 -2.59
CA LEU A 36 -7.04 0.39 -2.89
C LEU A 36 -8.46 0.29 -2.33
N ASN A 37 -9.29 -0.53 -2.98
CA ASN A 37 -10.63 -0.85 -2.50
C ASN A 37 -10.59 -1.55 -1.12
N GLN A 38 -11.25 -0.91 -0.14
CA GLN A 38 -11.29 -1.30 1.27
C GLN A 38 -12.02 -2.62 1.51
N SER A 39 -12.95 -2.99 0.62
CA SER A 39 -13.64 -4.29 0.68
C SER A 39 -12.65 -5.46 0.57
N HIS A 40 -11.53 -5.25 -0.12
CA HIS A 40 -10.50 -6.27 -0.33
C HIS A 40 -9.29 -6.06 0.58
N VAL A 41 -8.83 -4.82 0.75
CA VAL A 41 -7.60 -4.49 1.49
C VAL A 41 -7.75 -3.18 2.27
N GLY A 42 -7.91 -3.27 3.58
CA GLY A 42 -8.08 -2.12 4.47
C GLY A 42 -7.92 -2.47 5.95
N SER A 43 -7.93 -1.42 6.76
CA SER A 43 -7.93 -1.51 8.23
C SER A 43 -9.30 -1.10 8.76
N ARG A 44 -9.80 -1.82 9.76
CA ARG A 44 -10.96 -1.43 10.57
C ARG A 44 -10.46 -1.03 11.95
N THR A 45 -10.82 0.16 12.41
CA THR A 45 -10.38 0.71 13.69
C THR A 45 -11.56 1.23 14.48
N THR A 46 -11.65 0.81 15.74
CA THR A 46 -12.60 1.32 16.71
C THR A 46 -11.81 2.08 17.78
N VAL A 47 -12.16 3.35 18.00
CA VAL A 47 -11.63 4.19 19.08
C VAL A 47 -12.74 4.48 20.05
N PHE A 48 -12.53 4.24 21.35
CA PHE A 48 -13.55 4.51 22.36
C PHE A 48 -12.95 4.93 23.70
N THR A 49 -13.76 5.58 24.52
CA THR A 49 -13.46 5.94 25.90
C THR A 49 -14.16 4.99 26.88
N LYS A 50 -13.58 4.81 28.06
CA LYS A 50 -14.18 4.09 29.21
C LYS A 50 -13.97 4.91 30.47
N ASN A 51 -14.92 4.84 31.40
CA ASN A 51 -14.79 5.51 32.70
C ASN A 51 -13.61 4.92 33.50
N GLY A 52 -12.83 5.80 34.13
CA GLY A 52 -11.73 5.40 35.02
C GLY A 52 -10.47 4.86 34.32
N LEU A 53 -10.30 5.09 33.00
CA LEU A 53 -9.04 4.77 32.32
C LEU A 53 -7.87 5.53 32.96
N LYS A 54 -6.81 4.79 33.33
CA LYS A 54 -5.55 5.34 33.87
C LYS A 54 -4.45 5.51 32.82
N GLN A 55 -4.59 4.84 31.68
CA GLN A 55 -3.67 4.89 30.54
C GLN A 55 -4.39 4.48 29.26
N SER A 56 -3.90 4.93 28.11
CA SER A 56 -4.43 4.51 26.80
C SER A 56 -4.07 3.04 26.52
N GLN A 57 -4.99 2.32 25.87
CA GLN A 57 -4.85 0.89 25.55
C GLN A 57 -4.88 0.69 24.05
N PHE A 58 -4.07 -0.25 23.54
CA PHE A 58 -4.00 -0.56 22.12
C PHE A 58 -4.06 -2.06 21.89
N LYS A 59 -4.88 -2.48 20.94
CA LYS A 59 -5.10 -3.87 20.54
C LYS A 59 -5.03 -3.98 19.02
N LEU A 60 -4.15 -4.84 18.53
CA LEU A 60 -3.97 -5.10 17.10
C LEU A 60 -4.28 -6.58 16.80
N ASN A 61 -5.21 -6.83 15.89
CA ASN A 61 -5.64 -8.17 15.48
C ASN A 61 -5.95 -9.09 16.68
N GLY A 62 -6.75 -8.60 17.62
CA GLY A 62 -7.13 -9.37 18.80
C GLY A 62 -6.11 -9.35 19.95
N ARG A 63 -4.86 -8.92 19.73
CA ARG A 63 -3.78 -8.96 20.73
C ARG A 63 -3.52 -7.59 21.34
N VAL A 64 -3.49 -7.53 22.67
CA VAL A 64 -3.09 -6.31 23.40
C VAL A 64 -1.59 -6.10 23.22
N THR A 65 -1.19 -4.88 22.84
CA THR A 65 0.21 -4.51 22.72
C THR A 65 0.46 -3.16 23.40
N GLN A 66 1.72 -2.78 23.54
CA GLN A 66 2.06 -1.41 23.95
C GLN A 66 1.47 -0.40 22.96
N PHE A 67 1.00 0.73 23.48
CA PHE A 67 0.53 1.82 22.65
C PHE A 67 1.71 2.38 21.83
N PRO A 68 1.66 2.37 20.48
CA PRO A 68 2.80 2.80 19.69
C PRO A 68 3.13 4.28 19.95
N PRO A 69 4.40 4.65 20.24
CA PRO A 69 4.77 6.02 20.56
C PRO A 69 4.32 7.04 19.51
N ARG A 70 4.46 6.71 18.23
CA ARG A 70 4.01 7.58 17.13
C ARG A 70 2.50 7.76 17.08
N LEU A 71 1.70 6.79 17.52
CA LEU A 71 0.24 6.99 17.64
C LEU A 71 -0.11 7.84 18.87
N LEU A 72 0.70 7.85 19.93
CA LEU A 72 0.51 8.80 21.03
C LEU A 72 0.69 10.24 20.55
N ASP A 73 1.66 10.53 19.68
CA ASP A 73 1.83 11.86 19.07
C ASP A 73 0.57 12.29 18.29
N VAL A 74 -0.01 11.37 17.51
CA VAL A 74 -1.25 11.59 16.76
C VAL A 74 -2.41 11.94 17.71
N LEU A 75 -2.54 11.16 18.80
CA LEU A 75 -3.55 11.40 19.84
C LEU A 75 -3.38 12.77 20.50
N ILE A 76 -2.18 13.10 20.96
CA ILE A 76 -1.87 14.35 21.64
C ILE A 76 -2.21 15.55 20.74
N ILE A 77 -1.81 15.52 19.47
CA ILE A 77 -2.08 16.62 18.54
C ILE A 77 -3.57 16.76 18.26
N ALA A 78 -4.29 15.65 18.07
CA ALA A 78 -5.73 15.67 17.88
C ALA A 78 -6.45 16.29 19.09
N GLN A 79 -6.02 15.93 20.31
CA GLN A 79 -6.55 16.51 21.54
C GLN A 79 -6.19 17.99 21.70
N LEU A 80 -4.96 18.40 21.39
CA LEU A 80 -4.55 19.81 21.44
C LEU A 80 -5.37 20.66 20.46
N ARG A 81 -5.58 20.19 19.22
CA ARG A 81 -6.44 20.87 18.24
C ARG A 81 -7.86 21.00 18.75
N SER A 82 -8.43 19.92 19.28
CA SER A 82 -9.78 19.95 19.87
C SER A 82 -9.93 21.03 20.95
N ARG A 83 -8.97 21.09 21.89
CA ARG A 83 -8.93 22.11 22.95
C ARG A 83 -8.79 23.53 22.43
N LEU A 84 -7.95 23.76 21.41
CA LEU A 84 -7.79 25.08 20.78
C LEU A 84 -9.10 25.58 20.15
N HIS A 85 -9.98 24.67 19.72
CA HIS A 85 -11.32 24.99 19.22
C HIS A 85 -12.39 25.00 20.32
N GLY A 86 -12.00 25.04 21.61
CA GLY A 86 -12.91 25.13 22.74
C GLY A 86 -13.70 23.86 23.04
N LYS A 87 -13.33 22.71 22.46
CA LYS A 87 -14.03 21.44 22.67
C LYS A 87 -13.52 20.74 23.93
N HIS A 88 -14.46 20.23 24.73
CA HIS A 88 -14.16 19.47 25.94
C HIS A 88 -13.74 18.04 25.59
N ILE A 89 -12.65 17.57 26.19
CA ILE A 89 -12.15 16.20 26.03
C ILE A 89 -12.51 15.43 27.29
N ALA A 90 -13.52 14.56 27.18
CA ALA A 90 -14.06 13.80 28.32
C ALA A 90 -13.01 12.93 29.03
N SER A 91 -12.03 12.41 28.30
CA SER A 91 -10.94 11.60 28.86
C SER A 91 -9.63 11.81 28.09
N PRO A 92 -8.48 12.01 28.76
CA PRO A 92 -7.19 12.07 28.08
C PRO A 92 -6.76 10.70 27.52
N PHE A 93 -7.32 9.61 28.05
CA PHE A 93 -6.99 8.24 27.65
C PHE A 93 -8.09 7.60 26.81
N ILE A 94 -7.68 6.78 25.86
CA ILE A 94 -8.56 6.07 24.92
C ILE A 94 -8.17 4.61 24.80
N CYS A 95 -9.12 3.79 24.39
CA CYS A 95 -8.88 2.44 23.90
C CYS A 95 -8.93 2.46 22.37
N VAL A 96 -7.97 1.77 21.74
CA VAL A 96 -7.91 1.58 20.30
C VAL A 96 -7.89 0.10 20.00
N GLU A 97 -8.87 -0.37 19.25
CA GLU A 97 -8.90 -1.71 18.69
C GLU A 97 -8.82 -1.61 17.16
N THR A 98 -7.83 -2.25 16.57
CA THR A 98 -7.63 -2.20 15.12
C THR A 98 -7.31 -3.58 14.56
N GLU A 99 -7.79 -3.83 13.36
CA GLU A 99 -7.56 -5.06 12.63
C GLU A 99 -7.41 -4.79 11.13
N ASN A 100 -6.72 -5.68 10.44
CA ASN A 100 -6.59 -5.66 8.99
C ASN A 100 -7.39 -6.82 8.40
N ASN A 101 -8.13 -6.60 7.32
CA ASN A 101 -8.79 -7.69 6.57
C ASN A 101 -7.83 -8.46 5.64
N PHE A 102 -6.53 -8.18 5.74
CA PHE A 102 -5.46 -8.86 5.05
C PHE A 102 -4.38 -9.32 6.04
N PRO A 103 -3.64 -10.41 5.74
CA PRO A 103 -2.65 -10.93 6.67
C PRO A 103 -1.56 -9.91 6.99
N THR A 104 -1.34 -9.65 8.28
CA THR A 104 -0.35 -8.65 8.73
C THR A 104 1.09 -9.03 8.37
N ALA A 105 1.38 -10.34 8.23
CA ALA A 105 2.66 -10.84 7.74
C ALA A 105 2.87 -10.60 6.23
N ALA A 106 1.84 -10.24 5.46
CA ALA A 106 1.95 -10.04 4.02
C ALA A 106 2.68 -8.74 3.63
N GLY A 107 3.36 -8.04 4.55
CA GLY A 107 4.20 -6.88 4.25
C GLY A 107 3.48 -5.67 3.63
N LEU A 108 2.16 -5.76 3.41
CA LEU A 108 1.26 -4.72 2.96
C LEU A 108 1.31 -3.58 3.97
N ALA A 109 1.20 -2.33 3.52
CA ALA A 109 1.38 -1.11 4.30
C ALA A 109 0.34 -0.90 5.42
N SER A 110 0.19 -1.88 6.32
CA SER A 110 -0.75 -1.96 7.44
C SER A 110 -0.55 -0.83 8.44
N SER A 111 0.69 -0.38 8.62
CA SER A 111 0.98 0.81 9.43
C SER A 111 0.35 2.06 8.83
N ALA A 112 0.34 2.21 7.50
CA ALA A 112 -0.21 3.39 6.84
C ALA A 112 -1.74 3.44 6.97
N SER A 113 -2.44 2.37 6.59
CA SER A 113 -3.90 2.29 6.69
C SER A 113 -4.39 2.32 8.14
N GLY A 114 -3.72 1.64 9.07
CA GLY A 114 -4.08 1.66 10.49
C GLY A 114 -3.86 3.03 11.14
N THR A 115 -2.77 3.73 10.81
CA THR A 115 -2.54 5.10 11.31
C THR A 115 -3.55 6.09 10.73
N ALA A 116 -3.87 5.96 9.44
CA ALA A 116 -4.87 6.80 8.78
C ALA A 116 -6.27 6.56 9.36
N ALA A 117 -6.64 5.29 9.60
CA ALA A 117 -7.89 4.93 10.29
C ALA A 117 -7.95 5.57 11.68
N PHE A 118 -6.87 5.47 12.45
CA PHE A 118 -6.79 6.08 13.77
C PHE A 118 -6.93 7.61 13.72
N ALA A 119 -6.19 8.27 12.83
CA ALA A 119 -6.27 9.72 12.67
C ALA A 119 -7.67 10.19 12.24
N PHE A 120 -8.29 9.47 11.30
CA PHE A 120 -9.65 9.74 10.84
C PHE A 120 -10.67 9.54 11.97
N ALA A 121 -10.57 8.45 12.74
CA ALA A 121 -11.43 8.18 13.89
C ALA A 121 -11.31 9.26 14.97
N LEU A 122 -10.10 9.74 15.27
CA LEU A 122 -9.90 10.86 16.18
C LEU A 122 -10.47 12.17 15.65
N GLY A 123 -10.34 12.42 14.34
CA GLY A 123 -10.96 13.56 13.67
C GLY A 123 -12.47 13.57 13.86
N LYS A 124 -13.13 12.41 13.74
CA LYS A 124 -14.57 12.25 14.02
C LYS A 124 -14.88 12.35 15.52
N MET A 125 -14.14 11.65 16.36
CA MET A 125 -14.34 11.62 17.82
C MET A 125 -14.24 13.01 18.45
N TYR A 126 -13.27 13.81 18.02
CA TYR A 126 -13.08 15.17 18.55
C TYR A 126 -13.71 16.25 17.68
N SER A 127 -14.49 15.86 16.67
CA SER A 127 -15.12 16.77 15.70
C SER A 127 -14.11 17.80 15.15
N LEU A 128 -12.92 17.36 14.76
CA LEU A 128 -11.90 18.28 14.26
C LEU A 128 -12.28 18.75 12.85
N ASP A 129 -12.23 20.07 12.67
CA ASP A 129 -12.34 20.70 11.35
C ASP A 129 -11.00 20.62 10.62
N GLY A 130 -11.05 20.51 9.29
CA GLY A 130 -9.87 20.65 8.43
C GLY A 130 -9.04 19.38 8.19
N ASP A 131 -7.73 19.57 8.03
CA ASP A 131 -6.81 18.60 7.46
C ASP A 131 -6.35 17.51 8.46
N TYR A 132 -6.78 16.28 8.22
CA TYR A 132 -6.34 15.10 8.97
C TYR A 132 -4.95 14.59 8.56
N THR A 133 -4.48 14.98 7.37
CA THR A 133 -3.27 14.44 6.76
C THR A 133 -2.02 14.83 7.53
N SER A 134 -1.98 16.07 8.03
CA SER A 134 -0.86 16.60 8.82
C SER A 134 -0.54 15.80 10.09
N PHE A 135 -1.56 15.42 10.89
CA PHE A 135 -1.30 14.63 12.10
C PHE A 135 -1.23 13.13 11.82
N SER A 136 -1.97 12.61 10.83
CA SER A 136 -1.78 11.22 10.37
C SER A 136 -0.34 10.96 9.94
N ARG A 137 0.25 11.88 9.16
CA ARG A 137 1.64 11.82 8.68
C ARG A 137 2.64 11.59 9.81
N ARG A 138 2.41 12.19 10.99
CA ARG A 138 3.30 12.07 12.15
C ARG A 138 3.27 10.69 12.79
N GLY A 139 2.16 9.96 12.64
CA GLY A 139 2.09 8.55 13.04
C GLY A 139 2.86 7.65 12.06
N SER A 140 2.65 7.88 10.77
CA SER A 140 3.31 7.16 9.67
C SER A 140 3.21 7.99 8.39
N GLY A 141 4.33 8.30 7.75
CA GLY A 141 4.37 9.26 6.64
C GLY A 141 3.37 8.96 5.53
N SER A 142 3.38 7.73 4.99
CA SER A 142 2.49 7.30 3.91
C SER A 142 1.01 7.19 4.30
N SER A 143 0.67 7.23 5.59
CA SER A 143 -0.73 7.21 6.05
C SER A 143 -1.51 8.44 5.58
N CYS A 144 -0.82 9.58 5.39
CA CYS A 144 -1.48 10.82 4.97
C CYS A 144 -2.19 10.68 3.62
N ARG A 145 -1.67 9.84 2.71
CA ARG A 145 -2.28 9.55 1.41
C ARG A 145 -3.50 8.63 1.49
N SER A 146 -3.61 7.80 2.52
CA SER A 146 -4.77 6.92 2.75
C SER A 146 -6.02 7.67 3.23
N LEU A 147 -5.91 8.97 3.53
CA LEU A 147 -7.05 9.82 3.90
C LEU A 147 -7.84 10.33 2.67
N SER A 148 -7.46 9.92 1.47
CA SER A 148 -8.18 10.25 0.23
C SER A 148 -8.26 9.03 -0.70
N GLY A 149 -9.34 8.96 -1.48
CA GLY A 149 -9.54 7.92 -2.49
C GLY A 149 -8.83 8.20 -3.80
N GLY A 150 -8.85 7.24 -4.71
CA GLY A 150 -8.34 7.42 -6.06
C GLY A 150 -6.82 7.49 -6.12
N PHE A 151 -6.30 8.53 -6.79
CA PHE A 151 -4.89 8.79 -6.96
C PHE A 151 -4.49 10.00 -6.13
N VAL A 152 -3.50 9.85 -5.26
CA VAL A 152 -3.20 10.82 -4.21
C VAL A 152 -1.73 11.22 -4.26
N LEU A 153 -1.48 12.53 -4.37
CA LEU A 153 -0.18 13.15 -4.25
C LEU A 153 0.07 13.54 -2.80
N TRP A 154 1.23 13.18 -2.27
CA TRP A 154 1.83 13.84 -1.11
C TRP A 154 3.03 14.63 -1.62
N SER A 155 2.86 15.95 -1.68
CA SER A 155 3.85 16.86 -2.24
C SER A 155 4.98 17.15 -1.25
N SER A 156 6.20 17.16 -1.74
CA SER A 156 7.34 17.76 -1.03
C SER A 156 7.55 19.20 -1.48
N ASN A 157 7.36 20.14 -0.56
CA ASN A 157 7.70 21.54 -0.77
C ASN A 157 8.94 21.91 0.03
N ARG A 158 10.08 21.33 -0.38
CA ARG A 158 11.37 21.59 0.28
C ARG A 158 11.77 23.05 0.07
N GLY A 159 11.89 23.79 1.18
CA GLY A 159 12.43 25.16 1.19
C GLY A 159 11.39 26.27 0.95
N ASP A 160 10.12 25.91 0.80
CA ASP A 160 9.03 26.87 0.68
C ASP A 160 8.18 26.87 1.96
N TYR A 161 8.49 27.80 2.87
CA TYR A 161 7.74 27.97 4.12
C TYR A 161 6.34 28.57 3.89
N LEU A 162 6.11 29.20 2.74
CA LEU A 162 4.81 29.78 2.37
C LEU A 162 3.85 28.69 1.87
N HIS A 163 4.40 27.61 1.27
CA HIS A 163 3.65 26.46 0.80
C HIS A 163 4.12 25.18 1.48
N PRO A 164 3.61 24.81 2.68
CA PRO A 164 4.04 23.59 3.35
C PRO A 164 3.69 22.33 2.55
N SER A 165 4.36 21.20 2.86
CA SER A 165 4.02 19.88 2.31
C SER A 165 2.54 19.56 2.55
N PHE A 166 1.83 19.23 1.48
CA PHE A 166 0.40 18.99 1.45
C PHE A 166 0.05 17.64 0.82
N VAL A 167 -1.19 17.20 1.04
CA VAL A 167 -1.77 16.02 0.39
C VAL A 167 -2.93 16.47 -0.49
N GLN A 168 -2.97 15.96 -1.72
CA GLN A 168 -3.99 16.30 -2.70
C GLN A 168 -4.48 15.04 -3.41
N GLN A 169 -5.79 14.89 -3.52
CA GLN A 169 -6.39 13.96 -4.47
C GLN A 169 -6.19 14.51 -5.88
N LEU A 170 -5.44 13.77 -6.71
CA LEU A 170 -5.23 14.09 -8.12
C LEU A 170 -6.47 13.72 -8.93
N PHE A 171 -6.98 12.50 -8.73
CA PHE A 171 -8.12 11.96 -9.45
C PHE A 171 -8.94 11.04 -8.53
N PRO A 172 -10.28 11.00 -8.65
CA PRO A 172 -11.12 10.12 -7.85
C PRO A 172 -10.97 8.64 -8.24
N SER A 173 -11.54 7.74 -7.44
CA SER A 173 -11.56 6.29 -7.70
C SER A 173 -12.20 5.91 -9.03
N SER A 174 -13.23 6.67 -9.44
CA SER A 174 -13.95 6.50 -10.70
C SER A 174 -13.19 6.95 -11.96
N HIS A 175 -12.00 7.55 -11.81
CA HIS A 175 -11.24 8.09 -12.94
C HIS A 175 -10.75 7.01 -13.91
N TRP A 176 -10.30 5.86 -13.38
CA TRP A 176 -9.74 4.77 -14.19
C TRP A 176 -10.22 3.40 -13.70
N PRO A 177 -11.50 3.08 -13.89
CA PRO A 177 -12.13 1.86 -13.37
C PRO A 177 -11.54 0.57 -13.96
N GLU A 178 -10.96 0.64 -15.16
CA GLU A 178 -10.28 -0.47 -15.82
C GLU A 178 -8.96 -0.85 -15.11
N LEU A 179 -8.33 0.05 -14.36
CA LEU A 179 -7.06 -0.22 -13.69
C LEU A 179 -7.26 -1.16 -12.48
N LYS A 180 -6.69 -2.35 -12.56
CA LYS A 180 -6.73 -3.39 -11.52
C LYS A 180 -5.34 -3.59 -10.92
N VAL A 181 -5.34 -4.12 -9.70
CA VAL A 181 -4.13 -4.45 -8.95
C VAL A 181 -4.18 -5.91 -8.51
N LEU A 182 -3.15 -6.67 -8.85
CA LEU A 182 -2.89 -8.01 -8.31
C LEU A 182 -1.73 -7.94 -7.34
N ILE A 183 -1.97 -8.31 -6.09
CA ILE A 183 -0.96 -8.34 -5.03
C ILE A 183 -0.45 -9.77 -4.91
N CYS A 184 0.79 -10.00 -5.34
CA CYS A 184 1.45 -11.29 -5.22
C CYS A 184 2.01 -11.44 -3.80
N VAL A 185 1.29 -12.18 -2.95
CA VAL A 185 1.76 -12.45 -1.59
C VAL A 185 2.73 -13.63 -1.62
N VAL A 186 3.97 -13.36 -1.20
CA VAL A 186 5.04 -14.35 -1.15
C VAL A 186 5.29 -14.81 0.28
N ASN A 187 5.88 -15.99 0.43
CA ASN A 187 6.26 -16.49 1.73
C ASN A 187 7.54 -15.79 2.19
N GLU A 188 7.45 -14.84 3.11
CA GLU A 188 8.63 -14.31 3.79
C GLU A 188 8.44 -14.18 5.29
N HIS A 189 9.56 -14.36 5.99
CA HIS A 189 9.70 -14.07 7.40
C HIS A 189 9.68 -12.55 7.64
N SER A 190 9.61 -12.14 8.90
CA SER A 190 9.58 -10.73 9.29
C SER A 190 10.70 -9.93 8.62
N LYS A 191 10.39 -8.69 8.20
CA LYS A 191 11.36 -7.75 7.61
C LYS A 191 12.63 -7.69 8.46
N HIS A 192 13.79 -7.85 7.82
CA HIS A 192 15.09 -7.73 8.49
C HIS A 192 15.35 -6.31 9.03
N ILE A 193 14.83 -5.28 8.37
CA ILE A 193 14.93 -3.87 8.78
C ILE A 193 13.60 -3.13 8.57
N GLY A 194 13.24 -2.26 9.51
CA GLY A 194 12.08 -1.39 9.39
C GLY A 194 12.30 -0.27 8.38
N SER A 195 11.24 0.16 7.69
CA SER A 195 11.34 1.20 6.66
C SER A 195 11.88 2.54 7.20
N THR A 196 11.60 2.88 8.46
CA THR A 196 12.13 4.11 9.09
C THR A 196 13.65 4.11 9.14
N ASP A 197 14.25 3.04 9.65
CA ASP A 197 15.70 2.94 9.81
C ASP A 197 16.39 2.77 8.45
N ALA A 198 15.78 1.99 7.55
CA ALA A 198 16.27 1.82 6.18
C ALA A 198 16.30 3.14 5.41
N MET A 199 15.24 3.96 5.52
CA MET A 199 15.19 5.29 4.91
C MET A 199 16.25 6.23 5.49
N LEU A 200 16.43 6.22 6.82
CA LEU A 200 17.42 7.06 7.48
C LEU A 200 18.84 6.70 7.03
N ASN A 201 19.18 5.40 7.06
CA ASN A 201 20.47 4.92 6.61
C ASN A 201 20.72 5.26 5.14
N CYS A 202 19.70 5.10 4.28
CA CYS A 202 19.79 5.43 2.86
C CYS A 202 20.11 6.92 2.64
N VAL A 203 19.40 7.83 3.33
CA VAL A 203 19.66 9.26 3.25
C VAL A 203 21.10 9.59 3.67
N ASN A 204 21.60 8.93 4.72
CA ASN A 204 22.92 9.21 5.28
C ASN A 204 24.07 8.61 4.46
N THR A 205 23.86 7.49 3.78
CA THR A 205 24.97 6.68 3.23
C THR A 205 24.93 6.50 1.72
N SER A 206 23.75 6.52 1.07
CA SER A 206 23.64 6.31 -0.38
C SER A 206 24.03 7.56 -1.15
N ASP A 207 25.07 7.46 -1.99
CA ASP A 207 25.47 8.50 -2.92
C ASP A 207 24.48 8.62 -4.08
N LEU A 208 23.90 7.50 -4.54
CA LEU A 208 22.87 7.49 -5.59
C LEU A 208 21.58 8.19 -5.13
N PHE A 209 21.22 8.06 -3.85
CA PHE A 209 20.10 8.79 -3.28
C PHE A 209 20.35 10.31 -3.32
N ARG A 210 21.51 10.75 -2.82
CA ARG A 210 21.85 12.18 -2.71
C ARG A 210 22.02 12.85 -4.08
N SER A 211 22.65 12.16 -5.03
CA SER A 211 22.99 12.71 -6.35
C SER A 211 21.88 12.57 -7.41
N GLY A 212 21.11 11.48 -7.39
CA GLY A 212 20.18 11.13 -8.48
C GLY A 212 18.71 11.14 -8.08
N ARG A 213 18.35 10.46 -6.98
CA ARG A 213 16.96 10.17 -6.61
C ARG A 213 16.09 11.43 -6.49
N VAL A 214 16.61 12.48 -5.87
CA VAL A 214 15.84 13.72 -5.64
C VAL A 214 15.49 14.42 -6.96
N LEU A 215 16.37 14.36 -7.95
CA LEU A 215 16.15 14.96 -9.26
C LEU A 215 15.19 14.12 -10.10
N SER A 216 15.42 12.80 -10.17
CA SER A 216 14.55 11.90 -10.94
C SER A 216 13.12 11.87 -10.40
N ALA A 217 12.93 11.90 -9.09
CA ALA A 217 11.59 11.91 -8.49
C ALA A 217 10.74 13.10 -8.98
N LYS A 218 11.33 14.28 -9.17
CA LYS A 218 10.62 15.47 -9.72
C LYS A 218 10.21 15.30 -11.17
N ILE A 219 11.03 14.62 -11.97
CA ILE A 219 10.73 14.32 -13.38
C ILE A 219 9.61 13.26 -13.44
N HIS A 220 9.77 12.19 -12.67
CA HIS A 220 8.81 11.09 -12.61
C HIS A 220 7.46 11.54 -12.03
N GLU A 221 7.43 12.52 -11.11
CA GLU A 221 6.19 13.13 -10.62
C GLU A 221 5.37 13.72 -11.78
N LYS A 222 6.00 14.53 -12.64
CA LYS A 222 5.33 15.12 -13.80
C LYS A 222 4.85 14.05 -14.79
N GLN A 223 5.70 13.06 -15.06
CA GLN A 223 5.37 11.94 -15.96
C GLN A 223 4.18 11.13 -15.44
N ALA A 224 4.19 10.75 -14.16
CA ALA A 224 3.11 9.99 -13.54
C ALA A 224 1.80 10.78 -13.53
N ILE A 225 1.82 12.08 -13.22
CA ILE A 225 0.62 12.94 -13.28
C ILE A 225 0.06 13.00 -14.71
N SER A 226 0.93 13.14 -15.73
CA SER A 226 0.50 13.15 -17.14
C SER A 226 -0.13 11.82 -17.54
N ALA A 227 0.54 10.70 -17.24
CA ALA A 227 0.06 9.37 -17.57
C ALA A 227 -1.30 9.08 -16.90
N LEU A 228 -1.47 9.47 -15.63
CA LEU A 228 -2.74 9.37 -14.93
C LEU A 228 -3.83 10.22 -15.57
N ARG A 229 -3.52 11.47 -15.95
CA ARG A 229 -4.48 12.38 -16.59
C ARG A 229 -4.99 11.82 -17.91
N GLU A 230 -4.09 11.27 -18.72
CA GLU A 230 -4.37 10.77 -20.06
C GLU A 230 -4.89 9.32 -20.07
N ARG A 231 -4.83 8.64 -18.92
CA ARG A 231 -5.05 7.18 -18.81
C ARG A 231 -4.15 6.39 -19.76
N ASP A 232 -2.92 6.85 -19.91
CA ASP A 232 -1.89 6.14 -20.67
C ASP A 232 -1.24 5.07 -19.77
N PHE A 233 -1.73 3.83 -19.90
CA PHE A 233 -1.21 2.72 -19.13
C PHE A 233 0.27 2.46 -19.42
N SER A 234 0.74 2.66 -20.66
CA SER A 234 2.14 2.39 -21.00
C SER A 234 3.09 3.38 -20.34
N ALA A 235 2.76 4.67 -20.39
CA ALA A 235 3.50 5.70 -19.69
C ALA A 235 3.47 5.49 -18.16
N LEU A 236 2.30 5.13 -17.60
CA LEU A 236 2.16 4.84 -16.17
C LEU A 236 2.99 3.62 -15.75
N ALA A 237 2.97 2.56 -16.57
CA ALA A 237 3.70 1.33 -16.33
C ALA A 237 5.21 1.58 -16.29
N GLU A 238 5.74 2.32 -17.26
CA GLU A 238 7.17 2.63 -17.32
C GLU A 238 7.61 3.42 -16.08
N VAL A 239 6.96 4.54 -15.78
CA VAL A 239 7.36 5.38 -14.64
C VAL A 239 7.24 4.63 -13.31
N THR A 240 6.19 3.81 -13.15
CA THR A 240 5.96 3.01 -11.93
C THR A 240 7.05 1.94 -11.74
N MET A 241 7.42 1.21 -12.79
CA MET A 241 8.47 0.20 -12.73
C MET A 241 9.85 0.84 -12.50
N ARG A 242 10.14 1.97 -13.16
CA ARG A 242 11.41 2.70 -12.96
C ARG A 242 11.54 3.27 -11.55
N GLU A 243 10.45 3.80 -10.99
CA GLU A 243 10.40 4.26 -9.60
C GLU A 243 10.64 3.14 -8.59
N SER A 244 10.00 1.99 -8.82
CA SER A 244 10.24 0.79 -8.01
C SER A 244 11.70 0.37 -8.06
N ASN A 245 12.28 0.28 -9.26
CA ASN A 245 13.67 -0.14 -9.45
C ASN A 245 14.64 0.84 -8.82
N GLN A 246 14.42 2.14 -8.99
CA GLN A 246 15.29 3.16 -8.43
C GLN A 246 15.24 3.18 -6.90
N LEU A 247 14.06 2.95 -6.29
CA LEU A 247 13.95 2.76 -4.84
C LEU A 247 14.86 1.61 -4.37
N HIS A 248 14.76 0.44 -5.00
CA HIS A 248 15.57 -0.71 -4.59
C HIS A 248 17.06 -0.55 -4.92
N ALA A 249 17.42 0.22 -5.95
CA ALA A 249 18.80 0.57 -6.24
C ALA A 249 19.42 1.47 -5.14
N VAL A 250 18.71 2.50 -4.67
CA VAL A 250 19.23 3.34 -3.57
C VAL A 250 19.24 2.61 -2.23
N CYS A 251 18.35 1.64 -2.03
CA CYS A 251 18.40 0.73 -0.89
C CYS A 251 19.63 -0.19 -0.95
N LEU A 252 20.00 -0.68 -2.13
CA LEU A 252 21.20 -1.50 -2.33
C LEU A 252 22.50 -0.69 -2.14
N ASP A 253 22.49 0.58 -2.54
CA ASP A 253 23.59 1.54 -2.36
C ASP A 253 23.72 2.08 -0.92
N THR A 254 22.76 1.77 -0.04
CA THR A 254 22.84 2.11 1.39
C THR A 254 23.92 1.27 2.09
N TRP A 255 24.52 1.77 3.17
CA TRP A 255 25.50 1.01 3.97
C TRP A 255 25.09 0.86 5.45
N PRO A 256 24.95 -0.38 5.97
CA PRO A 256 24.90 -1.64 5.22
C PRO A 256 23.74 -1.71 4.22
N PRO A 257 23.85 -2.52 3.14
CA PRO A 257 22.81 -2.62 2.12
C PRO A 257 21.45 -3.04 2.69
N CYS A 258 20.40 -2.36 2.25
CA CYS A 258 19.02 -2.70 2.56
C CYS A 258 18.44 -3.52 1.40
N VAL A 259 18.35 -4.85 1.57
CA VAL A 259 17.81 -5.75 0.54
C VAL A 259 16.39 -6.16 0.89
N PHE A 260 15.42 -5.71 0.10
CA PHE A 260 14.00 -6.07 0.24
C PHE A 260 13.51 -7.06 -0.82
N LEU A 261 14.15 -7.07 -1.99
CA LEU A 261 13.79 -7.96 -3.09
C LEU A 261 14.54 -9.28 -2.96
N ASN A 262 13.82 -10.37 -3.18
CA ASN A 262 14.36 -11.72 -3.19
C ASN A 262 14.35 -12.31 -4.61
N HIS A 263 14.82 -13.55 -4.75
CA HIS A 263 14.84 -14.25 -6.05
C HIS A 263 13.47 -14.27 -6.73
N LEU A 264 12.39 -14.55 -5.99
CA LEU A 264 11.04 -14.56 -6.53
C LEU A 264 10.61 -13.17 -7.02
N SER A 265 11.00 -12.10 -6.33
CA SER A 265 10.73 -10.72 -6.73
C SER A 265 11.34 -10.43 -8.11
N TYR A 266 12.61 -10.79 -8.32
CA TYR A 266 13.29 -10.64 -9.61
C TYR A 266 12.67 -11.51 -10.70
N SER A 267 12.23 -12.73 -10.39
CA SER A 267 11.51 -13.58 -11.34
C SER A 267 10.16 -13.00 -11.76
N ILE A 268 9.44 -12.34 -10.85
CA ILE A 268 8.20 -11.62 -11.21
C ILE A 268 8.51 -10.40 -12.10
N MET A 269 9.64 -9.71 -11.87
CA MET A 269 10.08 -8.61 -12.75
C MET A 269 10.41 -9.12 -14.17
N ASP A 270 11.14 -10.23 -14.29
CA ASP A 270 11.45 -10.86 -15.58
C ASP A 270 10.16 -11.32 -16.30
N PHE A 271 9.23 -11.95 -15.56
CA PHE A 271 7.91 -12.31 -16.06
C PHE A 271 7.19 -11.11 -16.69
N VAL A 272 7.09 -9.98 -15.97
CA VAL A 272 6.41 -8.77 -16.46
C VAL A 272 7.08 -8.23 -17.73
N HIS A 273 8.41 -8.17 -17.77
CA HIS A 273 9.14 -7.70 -18.94
C HIS A 273 8.94 -8.60 -20.17
N ARG A 274 8.97 -9.92 -20.00
CA ARG A 274 8.73 -10.88 -21.10
C ARG A 274 7.29 -10.82 -21.61
N ILE A 275 6.31 -10.72 -20.71
CA ILE A 275 4.90 -10.51 -21.07
C ILE A 275 4.73 -9.23 -21.88
N ASN A 276 5.24 -8.09 -21.40
CA ASN A 276 5.12 -6.82 -22.12
C ASN A 276 5.82 -6.85 -23.48
N LYS A 277 6.99 -7.52 -23.57
CA LYS A 277 7.72 -7.72 -24.83
C LYS A 277 6.89 -8.54 -25.83
N TYR A 278 6.26 -9.63 -25.38
CA TYR A 278 5.41 -10.47 -26.23
C TYR A 278 4.22 -9.69 -26.80
N PHE A 279 3.51 -8.92 -25.95
CA PHE A 279 2.38 -8.09 -26.38
C PHE A 279 2.81 -6.82 -27.12
N LYS A 280 4.13 -6.54 -27.23
CA LYS A 280 4.72 -5.36 -27.89
C LYS A 280 4.23 -4.01 -27.32
N LYS A 281 3.70 -4.04 -26.11
CA LYS A 281 3.25 -2.87 -25.32
C LYS A 281 3.22 -3.25 -23.85
N SER A 282 3.25 -2.25 -22.98
CA SER A 282 3.03 -2.51 -21.56
C SER A 282 1.57 -2.90 -21.33
N VAL A 283 1.34 -4.14 -20.87
CA VAL A 283 0.03 -4.66 -20.45
C VAL A 283 -0.02 -4.98 -18.96
N VAL A 284 1.15 -5.07 -18.32
CA VAL A 284 1.31 -5.24 -16.88
C VAL A 284 2.51 -4.43 -16.38
N ALA A 285 2.41 -3.84 -15.21
CA ALA A 285 3.51 -3.15 -14.54
C ALA A 285 3.71 -3.73 -13.15
N TYR A 286 4.94 -3.79 -12.66
CA TYR A 286 5.19 -4.12 -11.25
C TYR A 286 5.57 -2.88 -10.45
N THR A 287 5.30 -2.95 -9.15
CA THR A 287 5.96 -2.11 -8.17
C THR A 287 6.16 -2.88 -6.87
N PHE A 288 7.21 -2.54 -6.14
CA PHE A 288 7.57 -3.15 -4.87
C PHE A 288 7.80 -2.05 -3.83
N ASP A 289 7.32 -2.25 -2.61
CA ASP A 289 7.63 -1.37 -1.47
C ASP A 289 8.81 -1.94 -0.67
N ALA A 290 8.92 -1.64 0.63
CA ALA A 290 9.94 -2.19 1.51
C ALA A 290 9.64 -3.66 1.90
N GLY A 291 9.62 -4.54 0.90
CA GLY A 291 9.41 -5.99 1.03
C GLY A 291 9.29 -6.67 -0.34
N PRO A 292 9.18 -8.00 -0.36
CA PRO A 292 9.26 -8.82 -1.58
C PRO A 292 7.93 -8.93 -2.35
N ASN A 293 6.82 -8.47 -1.77
CA ASN A 293 5.51 -8.63 -2.38
C ASN A 293 5.41 -7.73 -3.61
N ALA A 294 5.08 -8.34 -4.75
CA ALA A 294 4.87 -7.61 -5.98
C ALA A 294 3.44 -7.08 -6.03
N PHE A 295 3.30 -5.81 -6.40
CA PHE A 295 2.03 -5.23 -6.78
C PHE A 295 2.03 -5.09 -8.31
N LEU A 296 1.19 -5.87 -8.97
CA LEU A 296 1.05 -5.86 -10.42
C LEU A 296 -0.14 -4.99 -10.80
N LEU A 297 0.10 -3.96 -11.58
CA LEU A 297 -0.94 -3.13 -12.18
C LEU A 297 -1.23 -3.63 -13.59
N THR A 298 -2.50 -3.74 -13.96
CA THR A 298 -2.93 -4.12 -15.30
C THR A 298 -4.33 -3.60 -15.56
N GLU A 299 -4.71 -3.43 -16.82
CA GLU A 299 -6.09 -3.10 -17.17
C GLU A 299 -6.96 -4.36 -17.22
N SER A 300 -8.25 -4.21 -16.89
CA SER A 300 -9.21 -5.31 -16.74
C SER A 300 -9.29 -6.22 -17.96
N HIS A 301 -9.07 -5.71 -19.17
CA HIS A 301 -9.08 -6.50 -20.40
C HIS A 301 -7.84 -7.41 -20.56
N ASN A 302 -6.75 -7.17 -19.83
CA ASN A 302 -5.54 -8.00 -19.87
C ASN A 302 -5.50 -9.02 -18.71
N ILE A 303 -6.28 -8.79 -17.65
CA ILE A 303 -6.13 -9.52 -16.37
C ILE A 303 -6.31 -11.03 -16.51
N GLU A 304 -7.17 -11.49 -17.40
CA GLU A 304 -7.40 -12.91 -17.64
C GLU A 304 -6.10 -13.60 -18.10
N ASN A 305 -5.45 -13.04 -19.14
CA ASN A 305 -4.20 -13.57 -19.67
C ASN A 305 -3.10 -13.51 -18.62
N ILE A 306 -2.99 -12.39 -17.90
CA ILE A 306 -2.00 -12.23 -16.82
C ILE A 306 -2.19 -13.29 -15.73
N LEU A 307 -3.44 -13.52 -15.29
CA LEU A 307 -3.74 -14.53 -14.28
C LEU A 307 -3.40 -15.95 -14.73
N LYS A 308 -3.74 -16.31 -15.97
CA LYS A 308 -3.39 -17.63 -16.52
C LYS A 308 -1.87 -17.87 -16.52
N TYR A 309 -1.09 -16.91 -17.04
CA TYR A 309 0.37 -17.02 -17.03
C TYR A 309 0.94 -17.02 -15.60
N LEU A 310 0.38 -16.24 -14.67
CA LEU A 310 0.79 -16.30 -13.25
C LEU A 310 0.53 -17.67 -12.62
N VAL A 311 -0.61 -18.30 -12.90
CA VAL A 311 -0.93 -19.66 -12.43
C VAL A 311 0.11 -20.65 -12.95
N GLU A 312 0.43 -20.62 -14.24
CA GLU A 312 1.40 -21.55 -14.80
C GLU A 312 2.83 -21.31 -14.30
N CYS A 313 3.24 -20.07 -14.12
CA CYS A 313 4.59 -19.72 -13.71
C CYS A 313 4.82 -19.90 -12.20
N PHE A 314 3.84 -19.54 -11.37
CA PHE A 314 4.03 -19.38 -9.93
C PHE A 314 2.99 -20.10 -9.06
N GLY A 315 1.97 -20.71 -9.68
CA GLY A 315 0.94 -21.48 -8.99
C GLY A 315 1.48 -22.73 -8.31
N ARG A 316 0.74 -23.20 -7.30
CA ARG A 316 1.02 -24.46 -6.60
C ARG A 316 0.54 -25.62 -7.45
N THR A 317 1.30 -26.71 -7.46
CA THR A 317 0.86 -27.97 -8.07
C THR A 317 -0.22 -28.60 -7.19
N VAL A 318 -1.30 -29.09 -7.78
CA VAL A 318 -2.36 -29.83 -7.09
C VAL A 318 -1.77 -31.09 -6.45
N GLY A 319 -1.75 -31.13 -5.11
CA GLY A 319 -1.38 -32.32 -4.34
C GLY A 319 -2.61 -33.11 -3.86
N VAL A 320 -2.40 -34.36 -3.44
CA VAL A 320 -3.46 -35.18 -2.82
C VAL A 320 -3.83 -34.55 -1.45
N GLY A 321 -5.07 -34.09 -1.32
CA GLY A 321 -5.60 -33.53 -0.06
C GLY A 321 -5.63 -32.00 0.03
N ASP A 322 -5.31 -31.28 -1.03
CA ASP A 322 -5.46 -29.82 -1.05
C ASP A 322 -6.94 -29.43 -1.01
N SER A 323 -7.37 -28.87 0.14
CA SER A 323 -8.68 -28.23 0.27
C SER A 323 -8.74 -27.03 -0.69
N MET A 324 -9.58 -27.20 -1.72
CA MET A 324 -9.65 -26.33 -2.88
C MET A 324 -10.37 -25.00 -2.64
N ASN A 325 -11.11 -24.83 -1.54
CA ASN A 325 -11.81 -23.58 -1.23
C ASN A 325 -11.93 -23.35 0.28
N THR A 326 -11.63 -22.14 0.72
CA THR A 326 -12.08 -21.60 2.02
C THR A 326 -13.07 -20.48 1.71
N THR A 327 -13.95 -20.10 2.64
CA THR A 327 -14.99 -19.06 2.42
C THR A 327 -14.49 -17.79 1.73
N ASP A 328 -13.25 -17.36 2.02
CA ASP A 328 -12.71 -16.08 1.53
C ASP A 328 -11.70 -16.20 0.37
N LYS A 329 -11.35 -17.42 -0.06
CA LYS A 329 -10.37 -17.67 -1.14
C LYS A 329 -10.97 -18.58 -2.19
N PHE A 330 -10.97 -18.13 -3.44
CA PHE A 330 -11.34 -18.95 -4.58
C PHE A 330 -10.10 -19.41 -5.34
N THR A 331 -10.19 -20.57 -5.96
CA THR A 331 -9.10 -21.16 -6.74
C THR A 331 -9.21 -20.75 -8.21
N VAL A 332 -8.09 -20.29 -8.76
CA VAL A 332 -7.90 -19.96 -10.18
C VAL A 332 -6.97 -21.01 -10.76
N GLN A 333 -7.47 -21.73 -11.77
CA GLN A 333 -6.79 -22.85 -12.41
C GLN A 333 -7.16 -22.87 -13.90
N CYS A 334 -6.18 -23.09 -14.77
CA CYS A 334 -6.42 -23.29 -16.20
C CYS A 334 -6.98 -24.71 -16.43
N ARG A 335 -7.89 -24.87 -17.41
CA ARG A 335 -8.67 -26.11 -17.65
C ARG A 335 -7.83 -27.41 -17.67
N ASP A 336 -6.63 -27.35 -18.22
CA ASP A 336 -5.74 -28.52 -18.39
C ASP A 336 -4.44 -28.42 -17.57
N SER A 337 -4.38 -27.48 -16.62
CA SER A 337 -3.21 -27.28 -15.77
C SER A 337 -3.33 -28.05 -14.47
N ASN A 338 -2.21 -28.61 -14.01
CA ASN A 338 -2.09 -29.15 -12.66
C ASN A 338 -1.65 -28.09 -11.65
N LYS A 339 -1.61 -26.81 -12.02
CA LYS A 339 -1.26 -25.69 -11.15
C LYS A 339 -2.46 -24.81 -10.85
N TYR A 340 -2.44 -24.21 -9.67
CA TYR A 340 -3.50 -23.30 -9.24
C TYR A 340 -2.94 -22.14 -8.38
N LEU A 341 -3.68 -21.03 -8.35
CA LEU A 341 -3.47 -19.94 -7.40
C LEU A 341 -4.75 -19.69 -6.60
N LYS A 342 -4.58 -19.49 -5.29
CA LYS A 342 -5.67 -18.99 -4.44
C LYS A 342 -5.75 -17.48 -4.61
N VAL A 343 -6.95 -16.94 -4.78
CA VAL A 343 -7.19 -15.51 -4.98
C VAL A 343 -8.25 -15.01 -3.98
N ILE A 344 -8.03 -13.81 -3.44
CA ILE A 344 -8.98 -13.05 -2.64
C ILE A 344 -9.40 -11.82 -3.44
N GLY A 345 -10.66 -11.39 -3.31
CA GLY A 345 -11.17 -10.15 -3.90
C GLY A 345 -11.90 -10.39 -5.22
N ILE A 346 -11.60 -9.58 -6.24
CA ILE A 346 -12.34 -9.59 -7.52
C ILE A 346 -12.20 -10.95 -8.20
N ARG A 347 -13.35 -11.54 -8.59
CA ARG A 347 -13.42 -12.80 -9.34
C ARG A 347 -13.39 -12.52 -10.84
N TYR A 348 -12.61 -13.31 -11.56
CA TYR A 348 -12.52 -13.27 -13.02
C TYR A 348 -12.89 -14.64 -13.59
N SER A 349 -13.67 -14.63 -14.66
CA SER A 349 -13.89 -15.83 -15.47
C SER A 349 -12.68 -16.03 -16.38
N LEU A 350 -12.09 -17.22 -16.34
CA LEU A 350 -11.06 -17.61 -17.29
C LEU A 350 -11.74 -18.24 -18.50
N SER A 351 -11.41 -17.79 -19.71
CA SER A 351 -11.82 -18.45 -20.94
C SER A 351 -11.04 -19.76 -21.13
N ASP A 352 -11.54 -20.62 -22.01
CA ASP A 352 -10.84 -21.85 -22.42
C ASP A 352 -9.72 -21.60 -23.45
N THR A 353 -9.45 -20.33 -23.79
CA THR A 353 -8.39 -19.98 -24.75
C THR A 353 -7.03 -20.46 -24.22
N PRO A 354 -6.32 -21.32 -24.97
CA PRO A 354 -5.03 -21.86 -24.54
C PRO A 354 -3.98 -20.75 -24.49
N LEU A 355 -3.03 -20.90 -23.56
CA LEU A 355 -1.86 -20.04 -23.50
C LEU A 355 -0.91 -20.33 -24.66
N ASP A 356 -0.25 -19.29 -25.17
CA ASP A 356 0.87 -19.44 -26.10
C ASP A 356 2.00 -20.22 -25.42
N GLN A 357 2.28 -21.42 -25.95
CA GLN A 357 3.26 -22.35 -25.37
C GLN A 357 4.70 -21.90 -25.57
N ASN A 358 4.99 -21.14 -26.64
CA ASN A 358 6.34 -20.60 -26.86
C ASN A 358 6.63 -19.54 -25.80
N LEU A 359 5.68 -18.62 -25.58
CA LEU A 359 5.80 -17.63 -24.51
C LEU A 359 5.92 -18.33 -23.15
N LEU A 360 5.07 -19.31 -22.87
CA LEU A 360 5.09 -20.02 -21.59
C LEU A 360 6.45 -20.71 -21.33
N GLY A 361 7.07 -21.29 -22.35
CA GLY A 361 8.40 -21.90 -22.26
C GLY A 361 9.54 -20.89 -22.02
N GLU A 362 9.33 -19.62 -22.35
CA GLU A 362 10.28 -18.54 -22.09
C GLU A 362 10.06 -17.88 -20.72
N LEU A 363 8.91 -18.03 -20.07
CA LEU A 363 8.64 -17.35 -18.79
C LEU A 363 9.37 -18.03 -17.61
N PRO A 364 9.78 -17.25 -16.59
CA PRO A 364 10.33 -17.83 -15.38
C PRO A 364 9.28 -18.70 -14.68
N CYS A 365 9.71 -19.83 -14.11
CA CYS A 365 8.83 -20.80 -13.46
C CYS A 365 9.34 -21.11 -12.04
N ILE A 366 8.56 -20.73 -11.03
CA ILE A 366 8.82 -21.03 -9.62
C ILE A 366 7.50 -21.55 -9.01
N PRO A 367 7.19 -22.84 -9.18
CA PRO A 367 5.95 -23.43 -8.67
C PRO A 367 5.77 -23.18 -7.17
N GLY A 368 4.60 -22.71 -6.79
CA GLY A 368 4.24 -22.38 -5.41
C GLY A 368 4.96 -21.15 -4.82
N GLY A 369 5.70 -20.39 -5.65
CA GLY A 369 6.36 -19.17 -5.21
C GLY A 369 5.38 -18.12 -4.67
N ILE A 370 4.25 -17.95 -5.36
CA ILE A 370 3.16 -17.09 -4.88
C ILE A 370 2.25 -17.93 -3.97
N GLN A 371 2.07 -17.48 -2.73
CA GLN A 371 1.19 -18.19 -1.79
C GLN A 371 -0.29 -18.01 -2.15
N TYR A 372 -0.67 -16.78 -2.48
CA TYR A 372 -1.99 -16.39 -2.95
C TYR A 372 -1.91 -14.99 -3.56
N LEU A 373 -2.92 -14.64 -4.36
CA LEU A 373 -3.11 -13.30 -4.88
C LEU A 373 -4.21 -12.57 -4.09
N ILE A 374 -4.09 -11.27 -4.00
CA ILE A 374 -5.23 -10.39 -3.71
C ILE A 374 -5.50 -9.59 -4.97
N SER A 375 -6.69 -9.74 -5.56
CA SER A 375 -7.14 -8.90 -6.65
C SER A 375 -8.02 -7.78 -6.15
N THR A 376 -7.65 -6.56 -6.48
CA THR A 376 -8.36 -5.35 -6.09
C THR A 376 -8.29 -4.30 -7.20
N GLU A 377 -8.78 -3.11 -6.90
CA GLU A 377 -8.93 -1.99 -7.80
C GLU A 377 -8.77 -0.68 -7.03
N VAL A 378 -8.86 0.43 -7.75
CA VAL A 378 -8.82 1.77 -7.16
C VAL A 378 -10.04 1.97 -6.25
N GLY A 379 -9.82 2.46 -5.03
CA GLY A 379 -10.85 2.61 -4.01
C GLY A 379 -11.03 4.03 -3.50
N ASP A 380 -12.11 4.25 -2.76
CA ASP A 380 -12.40 5.50 -2.06
C ASP A 380 -11.60 5.66 -0.76
N GLY A 381 -11.64 6.87 -0.21
CA GLY A 381 -11.01 7.22 1.07
C GLY A 381 -11.73 6.61 2.29
N PRO A 382 -11.30 6.96 3.51
CA PRO A 382 -11.81 6.37 4.74
C PRO A 382 -13.33 6.53 4.90
N GLN A 383 -13.97 5.54 5.53
CA GLN A 383 -15.41 5.55 5.76
C GLN A 383 -15.72 5.47 7.26
N LEU A 384 -16.69 6.27 7.70
CA LEU A 384 -17.26 6.17 9.04
C LEU A 384 -18.30 5.05 9.06
N ILE A 385 -18.10 4.05 9.92
CA ILE A 385 -19.06 2.95 10.11
C ILE A 385 -20.09 3.33 11.16
N SER A 386 -19.63 3.80 12.33
CA SER A 386 -20.50 4.21 13.42
C SER A 386 -19.85 5.27 14.30
N LEU A 387 -20.68 6.14 14.86
CA LEU A 387 -20.31 7.11 15.87
C LEU A 387 -21.40 7.09 16.95
N VAL A 388 -21.01 6.72 18.16
CA VAL A 388 -21.88 6.65 19.34
C VAL A 388 -21.36 7.66 20.35
N GLU A 389 -22.14 8.70 20.57
CA GLU A 389 -21.85 9.72 21.57
C GLU A 389 -22.22 9.20 22.97
N ASP A 390 -21.56 9.70 24.01
CA ASP A 390 -22.03 9.46 25.37
C ASP A 390 -23.26 10.33 25.60
N ASN A 391 -24.36 9.73 26.07
CA ASN A 391 -25.56 10.46 26.51
C ASN A 391 -25.27 11.33 27.73
#